data_AF-A0A1H7ZZQ1-F1
#
_entry.id   AF-A0A1H7ZZQ1-F1
#
_cell.length_a   1.000
_cell.length_b   1.000
_cell.length_c   1.000
_cell.angle_alpha   90.00
_cell.angle_beta   90.00
_cell.angle_gamma   90.00
#
_symmetry.space_group_name_H-M   'P 1'
#
loop_
_entity.id
_entity.type
_entity.pdbx_description
1 polymer ?
#
loop_
_entity_poly.entity_id
_entity_poly.type
_entity_poly.pdbx_seq_one_letter_code
_entity_poly.pdbx_strand_id
1 'polypeptide(L)'
;MRTVVHTVQKVEPKPQPKPKPASKYNLRIKAFETEGGKQVAAYHYIYCPIDEDNSKRITSCNSYVDSACKERIPVGKYFLISEYVDFKLKTPFTITAGKTTELAINFEPIHISAVGMNACTPVTFSVIDAEGATIATKRAAANVGVDFLLSAGKYRIEADNSSSTKTIEIDTASTDKALQIDFGGKAGVQTIEGQWETSQNGAIVHLDGSSVQGTYAEDNGRIFGDYDETTKTFTGYWVEDGSDYKCDSEKDGSYHWGRTVWRFDNKLCTFKGAWGYCGKKPNHNWTGSYLKPLTQSIIDKQSLIDADKEASQAVLPQTDTTGAQMSESTGVNTTRASASATGTSEQDEAAQAFAMMGALAKAMGDAEKGIEQTAQQLAPQGEQQQSNMGVENTQSSGKDKTDEQAKAVMGLVQAFAGAEEVQELQQGLQMLTGLNDNLSGGVLNIYKQAVTTGLPFMEAAESCYQGSETLAQAQACDHLAKQAADAVAKKMENTVGIKPDVTSPKKHTQWNATIKQETVKQLQADIQEAKVSLICIDKGVTVLEMDKCVKAGGKVEKKQAAQPTSKEEKAVKQIGNLLKLLGD
;
A
#
# COMPACT_ATOMS: atom_id res chain seq x y z
N MET A 1 54.79 -2.72 80.57
CA MET A 1 54.69 -3.06 79.13
C MET A 1 54.58 -4.57 79.01
N ARG A 2 53.46 -5.09 78.48
CA ARG A 2 53.28 -6.54 78.25
C ARG A 2 53.77 -6.87 76.84
N THR A 3 54.85 -7.64 76.74
CA THR A 3 55.36 -8.17 75.48
C THR A 3 54.52 -9.38 75.08
N VAL A 4 53.70 -9.22 74.03
CA VAL A 4 52.96 -10.32 73.41
C VAL A 4 53.90 -11.00 72.42
N VAL A 5 54.25 -12.26 72.68
CA VAL A 5 55.02 -13.10 71.75
C VAL A 5 54.01 -13.83 70.87
N HIS A 6 53.93 -13.46 69.59
CA HIS A 6 53.18 -14.23 68.61
C HIS A 6 54.05 -15.37 68.06
N THR A 7 53.70 -16.60 68.43
CA THR A 7 54.29 -17.81 67.86
C THR A 7 53.75 -17.99 66.43
N VAL A 8 54.60 -17.73 65.44
CA VAL A 8 54.29 -18.00 64.02
C VAL A 8 54.40 -19.52 63.80
N GLN A 9 53.26 -20.20 63.67
CA GLN A 9 53.23 -21.58 63.19
C GLN A 9 53.64 -21.61 61.72
N LYS A 10 54.74 -22.31 61.43
CA LYS A 10 55.21 -22.60 60.07
C LYS A 10 54.21 -23.57 59.42
N VAL A 11 53.26 -23.02 58.67
CA VAL A 11 52.31 -23.79 57.86
C VAL A 11 53.11 -24.53 56.78
N GLU A 12 53.07 -25.85 56.79
CA GLU A 12 53.66 -26.65 55.71
C GLU A 12 53.02 -26.25 54.37
N PRO A 13 53.84 -26.01 53.32
CA PRO A 13 53.31 -25.63 52.01
C PRO A 13 52.39 -26.75 51.53
N LYS A 14 51.09 -26.42 51.34
CA LYS A 14 50.12 -27.32 50.74
C LYS A 14 50.72 -27.93 49.47
N PRO A 15 50.67 -29.26 49.29
CA PRO A 15 51.21 -29.91 48.10
C PRO A 15 50.69 -29.18 46.85
N GLN A 16 51.60 -28.65 46.04
CA GLN A 16 51.21 -28.01 44.79
C GLN A 16 50.40 -29.05 43.99
N PRO A 17 49.15 -28.72 43.59
CA PRO A 17 48.34 -29.64 42.81
C PRO A 17 49.14 -30.05 41.57
N LYS A 18 49.33 -31.36 41.40
CA LYS A 18 50.04 -31.92 40.25
C LYS A 18 49.50 -31.27 38.97
N PRO A 19 50.37 -30.78 38.05
CA PRO A 19 49.92 -30.14 36.83
C PRO A 19 48.93 -31.07 36.12
N LYS A 20 47.69 -30.61 35.91
CA LYS A 20 46.75 -31.34 35.06
C LYS A 20 47.41 -31.52 33.68
N PRO A 21 47.34 -32.72 33.07
CA PRO A 21 47.85 -32.93 31.73
C PRO A 21 47.31 -31.84 30.80
N ALA A 22 48.19 -31.17 30.05
CA ALA A 22 47.77 -30.17 29.10
C ALA A 22 46.80 -30.80 28.09
N SER A 23 45.61 -30.21 27.95
CA SER A 23 44.64 -30.66 26.96
C SER A 23 45.28 -30.70 25.57
N LYS A 24 44.99 -31.75 24.80
CA LYS A 24 45.49 -31.93 23.42
C LYS A 24 45.09 -30.77 22.50
N TYR A 25 43.99 -30.09 22.84
CA TYR A 25 43.39 -28.98 22.10
C TYR A 25 43.18 -27.79 23.05
N ASN A 26 43.37 -26.57 22.55
CA ASN A 26 43.12 -25.35 23.32
C ASN A 26 41.97 -24.50 22.75
N LEU A 27 41.34 -24.96 21.68
CA LEU A 27 40.13 -24.38 21.10
C LEU A 27 39.10 -25.48 20.82
N ARG A 28 37.85 -25.23 21.20
CA ARG A 28 36.72 -26.11 20.90
C ARG A 28 35.53 -25.27 20.45
N ILE A 29 34.96 -25.59 19.29
CA ILE A 29 33.90 -24.80 18.66
C ILE A 29 32.69 -25.69 18.42
N LYS A 30 31.52 -25.23 18.86
CA LYS A 30 30.21 -25.79 18.53
C LYS A 30 29.39 -24.71 17.84
N ALA A 31 28.48 -25.13 16.97
CA ALA A 31 27.60 -24.24 16.25
C ALA A 31 26.13 -24.62 16.49
N PHE A 32 25.27 -23.63 16.63
CA PHE A 32 23.84 -23.79 16.90
C PHE A 32 23.05 -22.82 16.02
N GLU A 33 21.88 -23.23 15.56
CA GLU A 33 20.95 -22.30 14.91
C GLU A 33 20.46 -21.23 15.87
N THR A 34 20.13 -21.61 17.10
CA THR A 34 19.59 -20.74 18.15
C THR A 34 20.26 -21.03 19.48
N GLU A 35 20.27 -20.05 20.40
CA GLU A 35 20.80 -20.26 21.74
C GLU A 35 20.10 -21.43 22.45
N GLY A 36 20.88 -22.42 22.89
CA GLY A 36 20.37 -23.65 23.51
C GLY A 36 19.75 -24.66 22.53
N GLY A 37 19.76 -24.39 21.23
CA GLY A 37 19.25 -25.26 20.19
C GLY A 37 20.08 -26.53 19.96
N LYS A 38 19.70 -27.32 18.95
CA LYS A 38 20.52 -28.46 18.51
C LYS A 38 21.79 -27.96 17.83
N GLN A 39 22.88 -28.68 18.05
CA GLN A 39 24.12 -28.40 17.35
C GLN A 39 23.93 -28.66 15.85
N VAL A 40 24.42 -27.75 15.00
CA VAL A 40 24.37 -27.86 13.54
C VAL A 40 25.75 -28.09 12.96
N ALA A 41 25.80 -28.57 11.72
CA ALA A 41 27.05 -28.66 10.98
C ALA A 41 27.43 -27.28 10.45
N ALA A 42 28.64 -26.82 10.73
CA ALA A 42 29.13 -25.52 10.30
C ALA A 42 30.61 -25.57 9.96
N TYR A 43 31.01 -24.75 8.98
CA TYR A 43 32.40 -24.57 8.60
C TYR A 43 32.98 -23.39 9.38
N HIS A 44 34.20 -23.52 9.87
CA HIS A 44 34.84 -22.49 10.69
C HIS A 44 36.20 -22.12 10.12
N TYR A 45 36.38 -20.85 9.79
CA TYR A 45 37.66 -20.27 9.36
C TYR A 45 38.23 -19.40 10.48
N ILE A 46 39.46 -19.68 10.91
CA ILE A 46 40.12 -18.95 12.00
C ILE A 46 41.21 -18.06 11.41
N TYR A 47 41.17 -16.77 11.74
CA TYR A 47 42.09 -15.75 11.23
C TYR A 47 42.83 -15.06 12.38
N CYS A 48 44.10 -14.73 12.15
CA CYS A 48 44.81 -13.79 13.01
C CYS A 48 44.31 -12.36 12.76
N PRO A 49 44.22 -11.50 13.78
CA PRO A 49 43.98 -10.08 13.63
C PRO A 49 45.27 -9.46 13.12
N ILE A 50 45.36 -9.42 11.81
CA ILE A 50 46.18 -8.49 11.04
C ILE A 50 45.10 -7.67 10.34
N ASP A 51 45.13 -6.34 10.47
CA ASP A 51 44.19 -5.32 9.98
C ASP A 51 43.16 -5.85 8.96
N GLU A 52 41.85 -5.58 9.13
CA GLU A 52 40.72 -6.34 8.55
C GLU A 52 40.90 -6.83 7.09
N ASP A 53 41.55 -6.04 6.24
CA ASP A 53 41.83 -6.33 4.82
C ASP A 53 42.97 -7.34 4.55
N ASN A 54 43.86 -7.60 5.51
CA ASN A 54 45.07 -8.43 5.36
C ASN A 54 45.12 -9.63 6.32
N SER A 55 43.96 -10.07 6.80
CA SER A 55 43.89 -11.17 7.76
C SER A 55 44.41 -12.49 7.16
N LYS A 56 45.40 -13.09 7.80
CA LYS A 56 45.93 -14.41 7.41
C LYS A 56 45.07 -15.51 8.05
N ARG A 57 44.46 -16.35 7.22
CA ARG A 57 43.81 -17.59 7.67
C ARG A 57 44.85 -18.52 8.29
N ILE A 58 44.63 -18.95 9.53
CA ILE A 58 45.54 -19.81 10.29
C ILE A 58 45.18 -21.27 10.11
N THR A 59 43.91 -21.60 10.28
CA THR A 59 43.39 -22.95 10.10
C THR A 59 41.89 -22.88 9.80
N SER A 60 41.31 -24.02 9.49
CA SER A 60 39.88 -24.20 9.33
C SER A 60 39.44 -25.57 9.82
N CYS A 61 38.22 -25.67 10.32
CA CYS A 61 37.66 -26.91 10.84
C CYS A 61 36.14 -26.94 10.68
N ASN A 62 35.56 -28.13 10.81
CA ASN A 62 34.10 -28.30 10.82
C ASN A 62 33.63 -28.67 12.22
N SER A 63 32.50 -28.12 12.63
CA SER A 63 31.66 -28.76 13.64
C SER A 63 30.53 -29.53 12.94
N TYR A 64 30.05 -30.59 13.57
CA TYR A 64 28.93 -31.43 13.09
C TYR A 64 27.86 -31.53 14.18
N VAL A 65 26.72 -32.14 13.87
CA VAL A 65 25.55 -32.25 14.77
C VAL A 65 25.87 -32.89 16.13
N ASP A 66 26.89 -33.75 16.20
CA ASP A 66 27.27 -34.52 17.39
C ASP A 66 28.71 -34.26 17.87
N SER A 67 29.47 -33.41 17.15
CA SER A 67 30.90 -33.26 17.40
C SER A 67 31.37 -31.82 17.19
N ALA A 68 32.10 -31.32 18.20
CA ALA A 68 32.71 -30.00 18.15
C ALA A 68 33.97 -30.02 17.28
N CYS A 69 34.25 -28.92 16.58
CA CYS A 69 35.60 -28.67 16.06
C CYS A 69 36.58 -28.56 17.24
N LYS A 70 37.77 -29.15 17.09
CA LYS A 70 38.84 -29.15 18.10
C LYS A 70 40.16 -28.79 17.46
N GLU A 71 40.74 -27.66 17.84
CA GLU A 71 41.97 -27.14 17.25
C GLU A 71 43.02 -26.83 18.32
N ARG A 72 44.27 -26.83 17.88
CA ARG A 72 45.41 -26.36 18.67
C ARG A 72 46.09 -25.21 17.95
N ILE A 73 45.86 -23.99 18.42
CA ILE A 73 46.43 -22.78 17.82
C ILE A 73 47.28 -22.01 18.85
N PRO A 74 48.20 -21.13 18.42
CA PRO A 74 48.99 -20.32 19.34
C PRO A 74 48.15 -19.44 20.28
N VAL A 75 48.76 -18.98 21.37
CA VAL A 75 48.16 -17.99 22.27
C VAL A 75 48.07 -16.66 21.55
N GLY A 76 46.92 -16.00 21.61
CA GLY A 76 46.69 -14.75 20.87
C GLY A 76 45.22 -14.38 20.76
N LYS A 77 44.98 -13.20 20.17
CA LYS A 77 43.64 -12.76 19.73
C LYS A 77 43.38 -13.28 18.33
N TYR A 78 42.13 -13.59 18.01
CA TYR A 78 41.68 -14.15 16.74
C TYR A 78 40.27 -13.64 16.42
N PHE A 79 39.85 -13.80 15.17
CA PHE A 79 38.43 -13.83 14.83
C PHE A 79 38.11 -15.11 14.06
N LEU A 80 36.88 -15.56 14.24
CA LEU A 80 36.30 -16.73 13.62
C LEU A 80 35.26 -16.29 12.61
N ILE A 81 35.31 -16.78 11.38
CA ILE A 81 34.19 -16.72 10.44
C ILE A 81 33.56 -18.11 10.41
N SER A 82 32.35 -18.22 10.93
CA SER A 82 31.56 -19.47 10.87
C SER A 82 30.54 -19.37 9.75
N GLU A 83 30.40 -20.44 8.98
CA GLU A 83 29.46 -20.54 7.87
C GLU A 83 28.46 -21.68 8.14
N TYR A 84 27.16 -21.36 8.03
CA TYR A 84 26.05 -22.30 8.14
C TYR A 84 25.09 -22.06 6.98
N VAL A 85 24.96 -23.06 6.11
CA VAL A 85 24.30 -22.89 4.80
C VAL A 85 24.99 -21.74 4.05
N ASP A 86 24.30 -20.61 3.83
CA ASP A 86 24.85 -19.41 3.19
C ASP A 86 25.11 -18.27 4.21
N PHE A 87 24.84 -18.51 5.49
CA PHE A 87 24.92 -17.50 6.54
C PHE A 87 26.31 -17.48 7.17
N LYS A 88 26.91 -16.29 7.28
CA LYS A 88 28.26 -16.09 7.83
C LYS A 88 28.22 -15.24 9.09
N LEU A 89 28.90 -15.68 10.14
CA LEU A 89 29.00 -14.95 11.40
C LEU A 89 30.47 -14.76 11.80
N LYS A 90 30.85 -13.50 12.08
CA LYS A 90 32.19 -13.12 12.55
C LYS A 90 32.19 -13.01 14.08
N THR A 91 33.03 -13.80 14.75
CA THR A 91 33.13 -13.84 16.22
C THR A 91 34.57 -13.64 16.69
N PRO A 92 34.90 -12.54 17.39
CA PRO A 92 36.23 -12.36 17.97
C PRO A 92 36.42 -13.27 19.20
N PHE A 93 37.64 -13.79 19.39
CA PHE A 93 37.98 -14.60 20.57
C PHE A 93 39.47 -14.50 20.94
N THR A 94 39.83 -15.03 22.11
CA THR A 94 41.22 -15.06 22.59
C THR A 94 41.59 -16.45 23.10
N ILE A 95 42.76 -16.93 22.74
CA ILE A 95 43.37 -18.14 23.29
C ILE A 95 44.33 -17.75 24.39
N THR A 96 44.14 -18.31 25.58
CA THR A 96 44.99 -18.09 26.76
C THR A 96 45.84 -19.32 27.05
N ALA A 97 47.09 -19.14 27.46
CA ALA A 97 47.99 -20.24 27.82
C ALA A 97 47.37 -21.14 28.91
N GLY A 98 47.42 -22.46 28.72
CA GLY A 98 46.97 -23.46 29.69
C GLY A 98 45.44 -23.58 29.85
N LYS A 99 44.64 -22.80 29.10
CA LYS A 99 43.17 -22.89 29.10
C LYS A 99 42.66 -23.39 27.76
N THR A 100 41.54 -24.12 27.78
CA THR A 100 40.77 -24.43 26.57
C THR A 100 39.69 -23.38 26.42
N THR A 101 39.70 -22.67 25.30
CA THR A 101 38.62 -21.74 24.95
C THR A 101 37.49 -22.54 24.30
N GLU A 102 36.31 -22.52 24.91
CA GLU A 102 35.09 -23.11 24.34
C GLU A 102 34.25 -22.00 23.71
N LEU A 103 33.92 -22.14 22.43
CA LEU A 103 33.05 -21.24 21.69
C LEU A 103 31.75 -21.95 21.33
N ALA A 104 30.63 -21.35 21.70
CA ALA A 104 29.30 -21.70 21.23
C ALA A 104 28.86 -20.61 20.25
N ILE A 105 28.81 -20.95 18.97
CA ILE A 105 28.43 -20.03 17.90
C ILE A 105 26.94 -20.21 17.65
N ASN A 106 26.15 -19.22 18.05
CA ASN A 106 24.72 -19.17 17.77
C ASN A 106 24.53 -18.30 16.53
N PHE A 107 23.96 -18.86 15.46
CA PHE A 107 23.78 -18.11 14.22
C PHE A 107 22.57 -17.18 14.27
N GLU A 108 21.50 -17.59 14.95
CA GLU A 108 20.22 -16.86 15.07
C GLU A 108 19.77 -16.24 13.73
N PRO A 109 19.69 -17.04 12.65
CA PRO A 109 19.35 -16.50 11.34
C PRO A 109 17.91 -15.99 11.35
N ILE A 110 17.73 -14.78 10.85
CA ILE A 110 16.41 -14.18 10.62
C ILE A 110 16.01 -14.48 9.19
N HIS A 111 14.85 -15.09 9.01
CA HIS A 111 14.32 -15.43 7.70
C HIS A 111 13.64 -14.21 7.07
N ILE A 112 14.13 -13.81 5.90
CA ILE A 112 13.50 -12.78 5.07
C ILE A 112 13.01 -13.40 3.78
N SER A 113 11.70 -13.58 3.65
CA SER A 113 11.06 -14.03 2.41
C SER A 113 10.69 -12.81 1.56
N ALA A 114 11.28 -12.65 0.39
CA ALA A 114 10.99 -11.53 -0.52
C ALA A 114 10.33 -12.04 -1.81
N VAL A 115 9.18 -11.46 -2.17
CA VAL A 115 8.44 -11.79 -3.41
C VAL A 115 8.27 -10.54 -4.25
N GLY A 116 8.64 -10.64 -5.54
CA GLY A 116 8.43 -9.57 -6.52
C GLY A 116 7.09 -9.75 -7.19
N MET A 117 6.09 -8.99 -6.76
CA MET A 117 4.72 -9.08 -7.27
C MET A 117 4.56 -8.26 -8.55
N ASN A 118 3.65 -8.72 -9.41
CA ASN A 118 3.28 -8.06 -10.66
C ASN A 118 4.46 -7.82 -11.61
N ALA A 119 5.50 -8.66 -11.50
CA ALA A 119 6.60 -8.68 -12.44
C ALA A 119 6.28 -9.64 -13.58
N CYS A 120 6.50 -9.20 -14.83
CA CYS A 120 6.45 -10.06 -16.02
C CYS A 120 7.81 -10.67 -16.39
N THR A 121 8.86 -10.20 -15.72
CA THR A 121 10.24 -10.64 -15.89
C THR A 121 10.77 -11.22 -14.56
N PRO A 122 11.80 -12.09 -14.62
CA PRO A 122 12.50 -12.53 -13.42
C PRO A 122 13.02 -11.37 -12.59
N VAL A 123 12.94 -11.49 -11.26
CA VAL A 123 13.38 -10.47 -10.32
C VAL A 123 14.68 -10.89 -9.66
N THR A 124 15.66 -9.99 -9.64
CA THR A 124 16.91 -10.15 -8.91
C THR A 124 16.83 -9.36 -7.62
N PHE A 125 17.02 -10.04 -6.49
CA PHE A 125 17.02 -9.46 -5.16
C PHE A 125 18.46 -9.39 -4.65
N SER A 126 18.89 -8.19 -4.25
CA SER A 126 20.19 -7.93 -3.64
C SER A 126 20.00 -7.40 -2.23
N VAL A 127 20.67 -8.02 -1.26
CA VAL A 127 20.70 -7.56 0.13
C VAL A 127 21.98 -6.76 0.33
N ILE A 128 21.83 -5.53 0.80
CA ILE A 128 22.89 -4.56 1.00
C ILE A 128 22.94 -4.23 2.49
N ASP A 129 24.13 -4.30 3.10
CA ASP A 129 24.33 -3.95 4.50
C ASP A 129 24.38 -2.43 4.73
N ALA A 130 24.56 -2.02 6.00
CA ALA A 130 24.60 -0.62 6.39
C ALA A 130 25.82 0.12 5.80
N GLU A 131 26.89 -0.60 5.49
CA GLU A 131 28.11 -0.10 4.87
C GLU A 131 27.97 0.04 3.34
N GLY A 132 26.86 -0.44 2.77
CA GLY A 132 26.57 -0.37 1.34
C GLY A 132 27.14 -1.53 0.53
N ALA A 133 27.67 -2.57 1.17
CA ALA A 133 28.16 -3.76 0.50
C ALA A 133 27.01 -4.74 0.22
N THR A 134 26.99 -5.30 -0.99
CA THR A 134 26.05 -6.38 -1.33
C THR A 134 26.53 -7.69 -0.71
N ILE A 135 25.75 -8.21 0.25
CA ILE A 135 26.10 -9.42 1.01
C ILE A 135 25.41 -10.69 0.48
N ALA A 136 24.31 -10.54 -0.27
CA ALA A 136 23.63 -11.66 -0.90
C ALA A 136 22.89 -11.21 -2.16
N THR A 137 22.84 -12.08 -3.18
CA THR A 137 22.04 -11.88 -4.39
C THR A 137 21.33 -13.17 -4.76
N LYS A 138 20.01 -13.11 -5.02
CA LYS A 138 19.21 -14.24 -5.49
C LYS A 138 18.31 -13.79 -6.63
N ARG A 139 18.17 -14.65 -7.65
CA ARG A 139 17.26 -14.41 -8.78
C ARG A 139 16.08 -15.36 -8.69
N ALA A 140 14.88 -14.81 -8.82
CA ALA A 140 13.63 -15.56 -8.82
C ALA A 140 12.91 -15.39 -10.17
N ALA A 141 12.16 -16.40 -10.57
CA ALA A 141 11.19 -16.21 -11.65
C ALA A 141 10.12 -15.18 -11.23
N ALA A 142 9.44 -14.61 -12.21
CA ALA A 142 8.35 -13.67 -12.01
C ALA A 142 7.32 -14.21 -10.98
N ASN A 143 7.03 -13.42 -9.94
CA ASN A 143 6.09 -13.75 -8.85
C ASN A 143 6.49 -14.96 -7.98
N VAL A 144 7.77 -15.36 -8.01
CA VAL A 144 8.32 -16.38 -7.12
C VAL A 144 9.15 -15.68 -6.05
N GLY A 145 9.02 -16.15 -4.80
CA GLY A 145 9.78 -15.62 -3.67
C GLY A 145 11.19 -16.19 -3.56
N VAL A 146 12.04 -15.50 -2.82
CA VAL A 146 13.34 -15.97 -2.36
C VAL A 146 13.47 -15.76 -0.86
N ASP A 147 14.16 -16.67 -0.19
CA ASP A 147 14.45 -16.55 1.24
C ASP A 147 15.91 -16.16 1.46
N PHE A 148 16.13 -15.21 2.38
CA PHE A 148 17.45 -14.84 2.89
C PHE A 148 17.55 -15.20 4.37
N LEU A 149 18.75 -15.62 4.78
CA LEU A 149 19.11 -15.77 6.18
C LEU A 149 20.06 -14.63 6.54
N LEU A 150 19.61 -13.72 7.41
CA LEU A 150 20.36 -12.53 7.79
C LEU A 150 20.56 -12.48 9.30
N SER A 151 21.61 -11.79 9.75
CA SER A 151 21.79 -11.47 11.17
C SER A 151 20.86 -10.33 11.58
N ALA A 152 20.75 -10.08 12.87
CA ALA A 152 20.12 -8.85 13.35
C ALA A 152 20.91 -7.62 12.87
N GLY A 153 20.25 -6.67 12.24
CA GLY A 153 20.89 -5.49 11.67
C GLY A 153 19.97 -4.69 10.75
N LYS A 154 20.52 -3.60 10.19
CA LYS A 154 19.84 -2.79 9.18
C LYS A 154 20.35 -3.18 7.81
N TYR A 155 19.42 -3.40 6.89
CA TYR A 155 19.71 -3.77 5.52
C TYR A 155 18.84 -2.99 4.55
N ARG A 156 19.30 -2.92 3.31
CA ARG A 156 18.53 -2.46 2.17
C ARG A 156 18.39 -3.61 1.19
N ILE A 157 17.16 -3.95 0.82
CA ILE A 157 16.87 -4.94 -0.20
C ILE A 157 16.49 -4.21 -1.48
N GLU A 158 17.27 -4.46 -2.54
CA GLU A 158 16.99 -3.98 -3.88
C GLU A 158 16.42 -5.14 -4.70
N ALA A 159 15.26 -4.92 -5.32
CA ALA A 159 14.63 -5.86 -6.22
C ALA A 159 14.56 -5.26 -7.62
N ASP A 160 15.17 -5.93 -8.59
CA ASP A 160 15.33 -5.46 -9.96
C ASP A 160 14.69 -6.44 -10.94
N ASN A 161 13.79 -5.96 -11.80
CA ASN A 161 13.12 -6.77 -12.81
C ASN A 161 13.56 -6.41 -14.25
N SER A 162 14.73 -5.79 -14.41
CA SER A 162 15.29 -5.20 -15.65
C SER A 162 14.55 -3.96 -16.18
N SER A 163 13.29 -3.74 -15.81
CA SER A 163 12.52 -2.56 -16.21
C SER A 163 12.51 -1.47 -15.13
N SER A 164 12.64 -1.86 -13.87
CA SER A 164 12.70 -0.97 -12.72
C SER A 164 13.38 -1.66 -11.54
N THR A 165 13.85 -0.84 -10.61
CA THR A 165 14.42 -1.27 -9.33
C THR A 165 13.56 -0.72 -8.21
N LYS A 166 13.21 -1.57 -7.25
CA LYS A 166 12.50 -1.20 -6.02
C LYS A 166 13.43 -1.43 -4.83
N THR A 167 13.32 -0.59 -3.82
CA THR A 167 14.22 -0.61 -2.67
C THR A 167 13.41 -0.57 -1.39
N ILE A 168 13.76 -1.45 -0.46
CA ILE A 168 13.13 -1.54 0.86
C ILE A 168 14.22 -1.55 1.93
N GLU A 169 14.11 -0.64 2.89
CA GLU A 169 14.94 -0.69 4.09
C GLU A 169 14.28 -1.59 5.14
N ILE A 170 15.07 -2.48 5.72
CA ILE A 170 14.63 -3.37 6.79
C ILE A 170 15.56 -3.25 7.99
N ASP A 171 14.96 -3.19 9.17
CA ASP A 171 15.65 -3.41 10.44
C ASP A 171 15.21 -4.78 10.97
N THR A 172 16.13 -5.73 11.03
CA THR A 172 15.90 -7.11 11.47
C THR A 172 16.15 -7.22 12.97
N ALA A 173 15.43 -6.43 13.77
CA ALA A 173 15.52 -6.43 15.24
C ALA A 173 14.97 -7.73 15.90
N SER A 174 15.38 -8.91 15.42
CA SER A 174 15.11 -10.29 15.91
C SER A 174 13.84 -11.03 15.45
N THR A 175 13.16 -10.60 14.38
CA THR A 175 11.98 -11.34 13.87
C THR A 175 12.02 -11.56 12.37
N ASP A 176 11.56 -12.74 11.94
CA ASP A 176 11.32 -13.08 10.53
C ASP A 176 10.43 -12.04 9.85
N LYS A 177 10.66 -11.80 8.55
CA LYS A 177 9.84 -10.87 7.75
C LYS A 177 9.49 -11.47 6.40
N ALA A 178 8.24 -11.27 5.99
CA ALA A 178 7.80 -11.46 4.62
C ALA A 178 7.65 -10.10 3.94
N LEU A 179 8.36 -9.91 2.83
CA LEU A 179 8.37 -8.70 2.02
C LEU A 179 7.66 -8.96 0.70
N GLN A 180 6.64 -8.17 0.43
CA GLN A 180 5.96 -8.14 -0.86
C GLN A 180 6.38 -6.87 -1.57
N ILE A 181 7.12 -7.01 -2.66
CA ILE A 181 7.69 -5.92 -3.44
C ILE A 181 6.88 -5.79 -4.72
N ASP A 182 5.94 -4.85 -4.72
CA ASP A 182 5.11 -4.59 -5.89
C ASP A 182 5.88 -3.75 -6.91
N PHE A 183 6.05 -4.28 -8.11
CA PHE A 183 6.63 -3.55 -9.23
C PHE A 183 5.65 -2.57 -9.90
N GLY A 184 4.44 -2.40 -9.33
CA GLY A 184 3.53 -1.31 -9.67
C GLY A 184 2.60 -1.61 -10.82
N GLY A 185 2.45 -2.88 -11.22
CA GLY A 185 1.18 -3.28 -11.80
C GLY A 185 0.18 -3.26 -10.65
N LYS A 186 -0.64 -2.21 -10.52
CA LYS A 186 -1.59 -2.02 -9.40
C LYS A 186 -2.12 -3.38 -8.92
N ALA A 187 -1.95 -3.70 -7.64
CA ALA A 187 -2.64 -4.84 -7.04
C ALA A 187 -4.15 -4.65 -7.26
N GLY A 188 -4.73 -5.40 -8.21
CA GLY A 188 -6.13 -5.27 -8.63
C GLY A 188 -6.36 -4.52 -9.94
N VAL A 189 -5.35 -3.94 -10.59
CA VAL A 189 -5.42 -3.51 -11.99
C VAL A 189 -4.13 -3.91 -12.68
N GLN A 190 -4.05 -5.17 -13.08
CA GLN A 190 -3.20 -5.49 -14.22
C GLN A 190 -3.91 -4.85 -15.42
N THR A 191 -3.35 -3.76 -15.92
CA THR A 191 -3.81 -3.14 -17.15
C THR A 191 -2.99 -3.75 -18.30
N ILE A 192 -3.52 -3.76 -19.52
CA ILE A 192 -2.74 -4.12 -20.72
C ILE A 192 -1.97 -2.93 -21.29
N GLU A 193 -1.99 -1.79 -20.60
CA GLU A 193 -1.29 -0.56 -21.00
C GLU A 193 0.21 -0.72 -20.80
N GLY A 194 0.98 -0.42 -21.84
CA GLY A 194 2.42 -0.60 -21.80
C GLY A 194 3.04 -0.75 -23.18
N GLN A 195 4.35 -0.96 -23.17
CA GLN A 195 5.10 -1.40 -24.34
C GLN A 195 5.11 -2.91 -24.39
N TRP A 196 4.85 -3.43 -25.58
CA TRP A 196 4.79 -4.85 -25.88
C TRP A 196 5.80 -5.17 -26.98
N GLU A 197 6.54 -6.25 -26.80
CA GLU A 197 7.24 -6.92 -27.89
C GLU A 197 6.19 -7.75 -28.62
N THR A 198 6.02 -7.57 -29.93
CA THR A 198 5.02 -8.33 -30.69
C THR A 198 5.62 -8.97 -31.93
N SER A 199 4.95 -9.98 -32.45
CA SER A 199 5.31 -10.59 -33.74
C SER A 199 5.17 -9.65 -34.93
N GLN A 200 4.65 -8.43 -34.75
CA GLN A 200 4.48 -7.39 -35.77
C GLN A 200 5.35 -6.15 -35.43
N ASN A 201 6.59 -6.38 -34.97
CA ASN A 201 7.57 -5.33 -34.67
C ASN A 201 7.16 -4.37 -33.54
N GLY A 202 6.77 -4.95 -32.41
CA GLY A 202 6.43 -4.20 -31.19
C GLY A 202 5.03 -3.57 -31.21
N ALA A 203 4.54 -3.09 -30.07
CA ALA A 203 3.33 -2.29 -29.98
C ALA A 203 3.36 -1.43 -28.70
N ILE A 204 2.84 -0.22 -28.78
CA ILE A 204 2.51 0.61 -27.63
C ILE A 204 1.00 0.56 -27.44
N VAL A 205 0.54 0.14 -26.28
CA VAL A 205 -0.88 -0.01 -25.96
C VAL A 205 -1.24 0.98 -24.85
N HIS A 206 -2.30 1.73 -25.08
CA HIS A 206 -2.95 2.69 -24.20
C HIS A 206 -4.35 2.18 -23.82
N LEU A 207 -4.74 2.38 -22.56
CA LEU A 207 -6.09 2.08 -22.09
C LEU A 207 -6.80 3.36 -21.69
N ASP A 208 -8.01 3.55 -22.24
CA ASP A 208 -8.97 4.54 -21.79
C ASP A 208 -10.26 3.82 -21.37
N GLY A 209 -10.34 3.47 -20.09
CA GLY A 209 -11.39 2.59 -19.57
C GLY A 209 -11.31 1.18 -20.17
N SER A 210 -12.37 0.71 -20.82
CA SER A 210 -12.37 -0.55 -21.59
C SER A 210 -11.88 -0.37 -23.02
N SER A 211 -11.75 0.87 -23.51
CA SER A 211 -11.24 1.14 -24.84
C SER A 211 -9.73 1.00 -24.83
N VAL A 212 -9.21 0.28 -25.81
CA VAL A 212 -7.78 0.14 -26.07
C VAL A 212 -7.47 0.98 -27.28
N GLN A 213 -6.38 1.73 -27.21
CA GLN A 213 -5.75 2.36 -28.36
C GLN A 213 -4.28 1.95 -28.39
N GLY A 214 -3.63 2.02 -29.54
CA GLY A 214 -2.23 1.67 -29.61
C GLY A 214 -1.61 1.94 -30.96
N THR A 215 -0.29 1.90 -31.00
CA THR A 215 0.50 2.07 -32.21
C THR A 215 1.54 0.97 -32.33
N TYR A 216 1.91 0.62 -33.57
CA TYR A 216 3.06 -0.24 -33.85
C TYR A 216 3.85 0.34 -35.02
N ALA A 217 5.13 -0.01 -35.11
CA ALA A 217 6.09 0.72 -35.94
C ALA A 217 5.89 0.54 -37.45
N GLU A 218 5.24 -0.56 -37.85
CA GLU A 218 5.04 -0.92 -39.25
C GLU A 218 3.90 -0.08 -39.85
N ASP A 219 4.18 0.60 -40.96
CA ASP A 219 3.21 1.37 -41.77
C ASP A 219 2.28 2.33 -41.00
N ASN A 220 2.85 3.00 -39.98
CA ASN A 220 2.12 3.87 -39.05
C ASN A 220 0.90 3.17 -38.42
N GLY A 221 1.09 1.89 -38.09
CA GLY A 221 0.09 0.99 -37.58
C GLY A 221 -0.59 1.52 -36.33
N ARG A 222 -1.92 1.44 -36.32
CA ARG A 222 -2.82 1.86 -35.25
C ARG A 222 -3.68 0.69 -34.85
N ILE A 223 -4.00 0.60 -33.56
CA ILE A 223 -4.84 -0.46 -33.01
C ILE A 223 -5.88 0.19 -32.13
N PHE A 224 -7.14 -0.22 -32.27
CA PHE A 224 -8.19 0.22 -31.35
C PHE A 224 -9.30 -0.81 -31.21
N GLY A 225 -9.97 -0.82 -30.07
CA GLY A 225 -11.08 -1.73 -29.80
C GLY A 225 -11.38 -1.82 -28.31
N ASP A 226 -11.95 -2.94 -27.89
CA ASP A 226 -12.44 -3.14 -26.53
C ASP A 226 -11.66 -4.26 -25.84
N TYR A 227 -11.32 -4.03 -24.57
CA TYR A 227 -10.76 -5.03 -23.68
C TYR A 227 -11.80 -5.50 -22.67
N ASP A 228 -12.10 -6.80 -22.71
CA ASP A 228 -12.92 -7.48 -21.72
C ASP A 228 -12.01 -8.03 -20.62
N GLU A 229 -12.07 -7.40 -19.44
CA GLU A 229 -11.30 -7.76 -18.27
C GLU A 229 -11.68 -9.15 -17.70
N THR A 230 -12.92 -9.61 -17.91
CA THR A 230 -13.39 -10.90 -17.40
C THR A 230 -12.79 -12.04 -18.20
N THR A 231 -12.81 -11.90 -19.54
CA THR A 231 -12.26 -12.93 -20.43
C THR A 231 -10.79 -12.70 -20.75
N LYS A 232 -10.19 -11.61 -20.27
CA LYS A 232 -8.82 -11.16 -20.58
C LYS A 232 -8.59 -11.12 -22.08
N THR A 233 -9.57 -10.60 -22.81
CA THR A 233 -9.58 -10.62 -24.29
C THR A 233 -9.76 -9.22 -24.84
N PHE A 234 -8.82 -8.78 -25.67
CA PHE A 234 -8.97 -7.61 -26.52
C PHE A 234 -9.58 -8.03 -27.86
N THR A 235 -10.57 -7.28 -28.33
CA THR A 235 -11.15 -7.43 -29.67
C THR A 235 -11.21 -6.06 -30.32
N GLY A 236 -10.67 -5.93 -31.53
CA GLY A 236 -10.60 -4.64 -32.18
C GLY A 236 -10.19 -4.70 -33.63
N TYR A 237 -9.56 -3.63 -34.07
CA TYR A 237 -9.06 -3.43 -35.42
C TYR A 237 -7.60 -2.99 -35.37
N TRP A 238 -6.83 -3.42 -36.38
CA TRP A 238 -5.59 -2.79 -36.76
C TRP A 238 -5.83 -1.96 -38.03
N VAL A 239 -5.12 -0.85 -38.18
CA VAL A 239 -5.22 0.08 -39.31
C VAL A 239 -3.81 0.56 -39.67
N GLU A 240 -3.45 0.50 -40.94
CA GLU A 240 -2.17 0.96 -41.48
C GLU A 240 -2.41 2.00 -42.57
N ASP A 241 -1.39 2.78 -42.91
CA ASP A 241 -1.47 3.71 -44.04
C ASP A 241 -1.37 2.97 -45.40
N GLY A 242 -0.74 1.79 -45.41
CA GLY A 242 -0.60 0.92 -46.58
C GLY A 242 -0.58 -0.55 -46.16
N SER A 243 -1.12 -1.42 -47.02
CA SER A 243 -1.08 -2.87 -46.83
C SER A 243 -1.25 -3.56 -48.18
N ASP A 244 -0.78 -4.80 -48.31
CA ASP A 244 -0.97 -5.65 -49.50
C ASP A 244 -2.45 -5.91 -49.83
N TYR A 245 -3.35 -5.65 -48.88
CA TYR A 245 -4.79 -5.79 -49.05
C TYR A 245 -5.52 -4.46 -48.81
N LYS A 246 -6.31 -4.04 -49.81
CA LYS A 246 -7.20 -2.88 -49.71
C LYS A 246 -8.64 -3.35 -49.47
N CYS A 247 -9.29 -2.79 -48.46
CA CYS A 247 -10.69 -3.02 -48.13
C CYS A 247 -11.63 -2.17 -48.99
N ASP A 248 -12.89 -2.59 -49.09
CA ASP A 248 -13.94 -1.85 -49.81
C ASP A 248 -14.48 -0.65 -49.02
N SER A 249 -14.18 -0.59 -47.73
CA SER A 249 -14.62 0.48 -46.83
C SER A 249 -13.45 1.05 -46.06
N GLU A 250 -13.55 2.32 -45.72
CA GLU A 250 -12.58 3.03 -44.89
C GLU A 250 -12.82 2.78 -43.39
N LYS A 251 -11.74 2.81 -42.60
CA LYS A 251 -11.77 2.77 -41.15
C LYS A 251 -10.58 3.59 -40.63
N ASP A 252 -10.85 4.55 -39.75
CA ASP A 252 -9.83 5.45 -39.17
C ASP A 252 -8.89 6.07 -40.24
N GLY A 253 -9.48 6.68 -41.26
CA GLY A 253 -8.74 7.38 -42.31
C GLY A 253 -8.10 6.49 -43.38
N SER A 254 -8.22 5.16 -43.29
CA SER A 254 -7.53 4.24 -44.20
C SER A 254 -8.43 3.11 -44.73
N TYR A 255 -8.15 2.66 -45.96
CA TYR A 255 -8.73 1.46 -46.55
C TYR A 255 -7.89 0.20 -46.26
N HIS A 256 -6.82 0.31 -45.48
CA HIS A 256 -5.91 -0.77 -45.12
C HIS A 256 -6.08 -1.10 -43.64
N TRP A 257 -7.02 -1.99 -43.35
CA TRP A 257 -7.35 -2.34 -41.98
C TRP A 257 -7.80 -3.79 -41.88
N GLY A 258 -7.88 -4.30 -40.65
CA GLY A 258 -8.37 -5.64 -40.38
C GLY A 258 -8.85 -5.86 -38.95
N ARG A 259 -9.53 -6.98 -38.71
CA ARG A 259 -9.95 -7.39 -37.36
C ARG A 259 -8.80 -8.03 -36.61
N THR A 260 -8.74 -7.82 -35.31
CA THR A 260 -7.79 -8.47 -34.40
C THR A 260 -8.45 -8.93 -33.11
N VAL A 261 -7.95 -10.01 -32.54
CA VAL A 261 -8.35 -10.55 -31.23
C VAL A 261 -7.09 -11.00 -30.49
N TRP A 262 -6.88 -10.52 -29.27
CA TRP A 262 -5.79 -10.96 -28.41
C TRP A 262 -6.35 -11.51 -27.11
N ARG A 263 -5.84 -12.67 -26.69
CA ARG A 263 -6.15 -13.28 -25.41
C ARG A 263 -4.90 -13.24 -24.54
N PHE A 264 -4.99 -12.51 -23.45
CA PHE A 264 -3.91 -12.36 -22.49
C PHE A 264 -3.88 -13.57 -21.54
N ASP A 265 -2.70 -13.88 -21.01
CA ASP A 265 -2.60 -14.79 -19.87
C ASP A 265 -3.18 -14.13 -18.60
N ASN A 266 -3.39 -14.93 -17.56
CA ASN A 266 -3.95 -14.42 -16.29
C ASN A 266 -3.03 -13.39 -15.60
N LYS A 267 -1.80 -13.21 -16.07
CA LYS A 267 -0.80 -12.31 -15.51
C LYS A 267 -0.61 -11.04 -16.35
N LEU A 268 -1.32 -10.92 -17.47
CA LEU A 268 -1.15 -9.89 -18.49
C LEU A 268 0.31 -9.67 -18.91
N CYS A 269 1.10 -10.74 -18.92
CA CYS A 269 2.50 -10.69 -19.31
C CYS A 269 2.72 -11.15 -20.74
N THR A 270 1.79 -11.95 -21.26
CA THR A 270 1.80 -12.41 -22.64
C THR A 270 0.39 -12.39 -23.21
N PHE A 271 0.29 -12.25 -24.53
CA PHE A 271 -0.95 -12.53 -25.24
C PHE A 271 -0.71 -13.43 -26.44
N LYS A 272 -1.74 -14.21 -26.75
CA LYS A 272 -1.88 -14.97 -27.99
C LYS A 272 -3.12 -14.49 -28.70
N GLY A 273 -2.98 -14.19 -29.97
CA GLY A 273 -4.05 -13.59 -30.74
C GLY A 273 -3.98 -13.92 -32.21
N ALA A 274 -4.92 -13.33 -32.94
CA ALA A 274 -4.98 -13.45 -34.38
C ALA A 274 -5.48 -12.14 -35.01
N TRP A 275 -5.08 -11.91 -36.26
CA TRP A 275 -5.59 -10.84 -37.11
C TRP A 275 -6.04 -11.34 -38.48
N GLY A 276 -6.77 -10.52 -39.22
CA GLY A 276 -7.12 -10.79 -40.61
C GLY A 276 -7.62 -9.53 -41.32
N TYR A 277 -7.63 -9.54 -42.64
CA TYR A 277 -7.95 -8.35 -43.45
C TYR A 277 -9.44 -7.99 -43.45
N CYS A 278 -9.71 -6.69 -43.41
CA CYS A 278 -11.04 -6.09 -43.43
C CYS A 278 -11.94 -6.72 -42.36
N GLY A 279 -13.23 -6.93 -42.67
CA GLY A 279 -14.19 -7.55 -41.75
C GLY A 279 -14.06 -9.08 -41.61
N LYS A 280 -13.09 -9.73 -42.26
CA LYS A 280 -12.98 -11.20 -42.26
C LYS A 280 -12.57 -11.72 -40.88
N LYS A 281 -12.85 -13.00 -40.64
CA LYS A 281 -12.43 -13.67 -39.40
C LYS A 281 -10.91 -13.69 -39.30
N PRO A 282 -10.31 -13.28 -38.17
CA PRO A 282 -8.88 -13.38 -37.95
C PRO A 282 -8.35 -14.81 -38.14
N ASN A 283 -7.27 -14.95 -38.90
CA ASN A 283 -6.65 -16.23 -39.26
C ASN A 283 -5.11 -16.20 -39.35
N HIS A 284 -4.48 -15.03 -39.16
CA HIS A 284 -3.03 -14.87 -39.05
C HIS A 284 -2.66 -14.69 -37.58
N ASN A 285 -1.55 -15.25 -37.12
CA ASN A 285 -1.16 -15.18 -35.70
C ASN A 285 -0.65 -13.79 -35.32
N TRP A 286 -0.99 -13.32 -34.12
CA TRP A 286 -0.37 -12.18 -33.44
C TRP A 286 -0.04 -12.57 -32.02
N THR A 287 1.22 -12.54 -31.64
CA THR A 287 1.64 -12.80 -30.25
C THR A 287 2.37 -11.60 -29.69
N GLY A 288 2.32 -11.41 -28.37
CA GLY A 288 3.14 -10.41 -27.72
C GLY A 288 3.50 -10.73 -26.28
N SER A 289 4.56 -10.09 -25.82
CA SER A 289 5.11 -10.17 -24.47
C SER A 289 5.28 -8.76 -23.92
N TYR A 290 4.80 -8.56 -22.69
CA TYR A 290 4.89 -7.27 -22.02
C TYR A 290 6.35 -6.92 -21.74
N LEU A 291 6.78 -5.73 -22.16
CA LEU A 291 8.14 -5.25 -21.93
C LEU A 291 8.21 -4.37 -20.69
N LYS A 292 7.47 -3.26 -20.69
CA LYS A 292 7.52 -2.26 -19.62
C LYS A 292 6.30 -1.35 -19.64
N PRO A 293 5.94 -0.74 -18.49
CA PRO A 293 4.89 0.27 -18.45
C PRO A 293 5.27 1.49 -19.29
N LEU A 294 4.24 2.21 -19.76
CA LEU A 294 4.46 3.53 -20.33
C LEU A 294 4.97 4.47 -19.24
N THR A 295 6.10 5.13 -19.48
CA THR A 295 6.55 6.20 -18.58
C THR A 295 5.70 7.44 -18.81
N GLN A 296 5.46 8.24 -17.77
CA GLN A 296 4.71 9.49 -17.89
C GLN A 296 5.23 10.39 -19.02
N SER A 297 6.56 10.43 -19.22
CA SER A 297 7.19 11.19 -20.32
C SER A 297 6.80 10.74 -21.73
N ILE A 298 6.38 9.48 -21.90
CA ILE A 298 5.91 8.93 -23.18
C ILE A 298 4.43 9.25 -23.36
N ILE A 299 3.65 9.12 -22.28
CA ILE A 299 2.23 9.51 -22.24
C ILE A 299 2.08 10.99 -22.59
N ASP A 300 2.87 11.87 -21.97
CA ASP A 300 2.85 13.31 -22.22
C ASP A 300 3.20 13.62 -23.68
N LYS A 301 4.23 12.97 -24.24
CA LYS A 301 4.60 13.16 -25.66
C LYS A 301 3.54 12.68 -26.63
N GLN A 302 2.89 11.55 -26.36
CA GLN A 302 1.82 11.04 -27.22
C GLN A 302 0.60 11.95 -27.16
N SER A 303 0.20 12.39 -25.96
CA SER A 303 -0.91 13.35 -25.79
C SER A 303 -0.68 14.67 -26.52
N LEU A 304 0.57 15.14 -26.61
CA LEU A 304 0.93 16.33 -27.39
C LEU A 304 0.82 16.10 -28.90
N ILE A 305 1.14 14.90 -29.39
CA ILE A 305 0.98 14.52 -30.81
C ILE A 305 -0.51 14.44 -31.17
N ASP A 306 -1.33 13.87 -30.28
CA ASP A 306 -2.77 13.72 -30.50
C ASP A 306 -3.46 15.08 -30.50
N ALA A 307 -3.09 15.98 -29.59
CA ALA A 307 -3.58 17.36 -29.55
C ALA A 307 -3.21 18.17 -30.81
N ASP A 308 -2.00 17.99 -31.35
CA ASP A 308 -1.55 18.67 -32.58
C ASP A 308 -2.30 18.18 -33.83
N LYS A 309 -2.68 16.90 -33.86
CA LYS A 309 -3.54 16.33 -34.91
C LYS A 309 -4.97 16.87 -34.84
N GLU A 310 -5.57 16.95 -33.64
CA GLU A 310 -6.89 17.53 -33.46
C GLU A 310 -6.91 19.01 -33.85
N ALA A 311 -5.89 19.78 -33.46
CA ALA A 311 -5.74 21.18 -33.85
C ALA A 311 -5.61 21.36 -35.38
N SER A 312 -4.92 20.44 -36.06
CA SER A 312 -4.74 20.47 -37.51
C SER A 312 -6.03 20.14 -38.29
N GLN A 313 -6.94 19.34 -37.72
CA GLN A 313 -8.24 19.01 -38.34
C GLN A 313 -9.30 20.10 -38.13
N ALA A 314 -9.15 20.94 -37.09
CA ALA A 314 -10.07 22.04 -36.80
C ALA A 314 -9.91 23.27 -37.71
N VAL A 315 -8.83 23.35 -38.51
CA VAL A 315 -8.53 24.50 -39.39
C VAL A 315 -8.85 24.15 -40.85
N LEU A 316 -10.14 23.99 -41.17
CA LEU A 316 -10.63 24.11 -42.54
C LEU A 316 -11.74 25.17 -42.57
N PRO A 317 -11.56 26.32 -43.24
CA PRO A 317 -12.64 27.29 -43.38
C PRO A 317 -13.71 26.75 -44.32
N GLN A 318 -14.94 26.67 -43.81
CA GLN A 318 -16.12 26.48 -44.66
C GLN A 318 -16.26 27.70 -45.56
N THR A 319 -16.10 27.49 -46.87
CA THR A 319 -16.44 28.49 -47.88
C THR A 319 -17.96 28.49 -48.07
N ASP A 320 -18.57 29.61 -47.67
CA ASP A 320 -19.96 29.96 -47.95
C ASP A 320 -20.27 29.83 -49.44
N THR A 321 -21.28 29.03 -49.78
CA THR A 321 -22.08 29.21 -50.99
C THR A 321 -23.56 29.21 -50.61
N THR A 322 -24.12 30.41 -50.58
CA THR A 322 -25.55 30.71 -50.50
C THR A 322 -26.32 30.21 -51.72
N GLY A 323 -27.48 29.58 -51.52
CA GLY A 323 -28.54 29.58 -52.54
C GLY A 323 -29.62 28.50 -52.48
N ALA A 324 -30.74 28.84 -51.82
CA ALA A 324 -32.13 28.45 -52.13
C ALA A 324 -32.74 27.10 -51.64
N GLN A 325 -33.55 27.25 -50.57
CA GLN A 325 -34.98 26.91 -50.42
C GLN A 325 -35.54 25.46 -50.34
N MET A 326 -36.55 25.38 -49.44
CA MET A 326 -37.63 24.39 -49.22
C MET A 326 -37.30 23.24 -48.25
N SER A 327 -37.81 23.20 -47.00
CA SER A 327 -39.19 23.08 -46.46
C SER A 327 -39.65 21.62 -46.28
N GLU A 328 -40.41 21.39 -45.18
CA GLU A 328 -41.05 20.16 -44.67
C GLU A 328 -40.13 19.22 -43.86
N SER A 329 -40.26 19.00 -42.54
CA SER A 329 -41.37 18.71 -41.59
C SER A 329 -41.84 17.25 -41.56
N THR A 330 -42.07 16.75 -40.32
CA THR A 330 -42.50 15.40 -39.85
C THR A 330 -41.35 14.37 -39.78
N GLY A 331 -41.04 13.67 -38.69
CA GLY A 331 -41.70 13.44 -37.40
C GLY A 331 -42.17 11.98 -37.31
N VAL A 332 -41.42 11.07 -36.66
CA VAL A 332 -41.97 9.82 -36.10
C VAL A 332 -41.17 9.39 -34.87
N ASN A 333 -41.92 9.19 -33.80
CA ASN A 333 -41.57 8.63 -32.50
C ASN A 333 -41.99 7.15 -32.51
N THR A 334 -41.16 6.22 -32.03
CA THR A 334 -41.67 4.88 -31.65
C THR A 334 -40.91 4.31 -30.46
N THR A 335 -41.62 4.29 -29.34
CA THR A 335 -41.34 3.48 -28.15
C THR A 335 -41.87 2.06 -28.39
N ARG A 336 -41.16 1.03 -27.94
CA ARG A 336 -41.75 -0.30 -27.69
C ARG A 336 -41.13 -0.95 -26.46
N ALA A 337 -41.99 -1.25 -25.49
CA ALA A 337 -41.75 -2.08 -24.33
C ALA A 337 -42.55 -3.39 -24.46
N SER A 338 -42.10 -4.44 -23.77
CA SER A 338 -42.77 -5.68 -23.27
C SER A 338 -42.00 -6.95 -23.65
N ALA A 339 -41.95 -8.06 -22.89
CA ALA A 339 -42.06 -8.39 -21.47
C ALA A 339 -41.69 -9.89 -21.30
N SER A 340 -41.14 -10.25 -20.12
CA SER A 340 -41.13 -11.52 -19.35
C SER A 340 -40.96 -12.93 -19.98
N ALA A 341 -40.06 -13.74 -19.36
CA ALA A 341 -40.35 -15.04 -18.67
C ALA A 341 -39.01 -15.76 -18.29
N THR A 342 -38.62 -15.79 -17.01
CA THR A 342 -38.65 -16.91 -16.03
C THR A 342 -37.81 -18.17 -16.34
N GLY A 343 -36.84 -18.47 -15.47
CA GLY A 343 -36.19 -19.78 -15.31
C GLY A 343 -35.02 -19.73 -14.32
N THR A 344 -35.19 -20.27 -13.12
CA THR A 344 -34.25 -20.28 -11.99
C THR A 344 -33.18 -21.37 -12.10
N SER A 345 -31.93 -21.07 -11.72
CA SER A 345 -31.00 -22.07 -11.16
C SER A 345 -30.01 -21.41 -10.18
N GLU A 346 -29.59 -22.17 -9.15
CA GLU A 346 -28.72 -21.78 -8.01
C GLU A 346 -27.30 -21.25 -8.38
N GLN A 347 -27.03 -20.91 -9.65
CA GLN A 347 -25.79 -20.27 -10.11
C GLN A 347 -25.92 -18.75 -10.35
N ASP A 348 -27.13 -18.19 -10.34
CA ASP A 348 -27.36 -16.75 -10.56
C ASP A 348 -27.07 -15.86 -9.33
N GLU A 349 -27.04 -16.43 -8.12
CA GLU A 349 -26.84 -15.67 -6.87
C GLU A 349 -25.38 -15.21 -6.70
N ALA A 350 -24.40 -16.01 -7.14
CA ALA A 350 -23.00 -15.61 -7.16
C ALA A 350 -22.73 -14.51 -8.21
N ALA A 351 -23.38 -14.60 -9.39
CA ALA A 351 -23.26 -13.59 -10.44
C ALA A 351 -23.90 -12.25 -10.04
N GLN A 352 -25.03 -12.27 -9.32
CA GLN A 352 -25.64 -11.06 -8.76
C GLN A 352 -24.80 -10.43 -7.65
N ALA A 353 -24.15 -11.23 -6.79
CA ALA A 353 -23.22 -10.73 -5.78
C ALA A 353 -21.97 -10.06 -6.40
N PHE A 354 -21.39 -10.66 -7.46
CA PHE A 354 -20.26 -10.05 -8.18
C PHE A 354 -20.66 -8.81 -8.99
N ALA A 355 -21.85 -8.79 -9.60
CA ALA A 355 -22.37 -7.61 -10.29
C ALA A 355 -22.65 -6.44 -9.33
N MET A 356 -23.15 -6.72 -8.12
CA MET A 356 -23.31 -5.71 -7.06
C MET A 356 -21.97 -5.16 -6.58
N MET A 357 -20.95 -6.01 -6.37
CA MET A 357 -19.61 -5.56 -5.98
C MET A 357 -18.92 -4.72 -7.06
N GLY A 358 -19.11 -5.05 -8.35
CA GLY A 358 -18.61 -4.25 -9.47
C GLY A 358 -19.29 -2.90 -9.60
N ALA A 359 -20.62 -2.84 -9.42
CA ALA A 359 -21.38 -1.58 -9.40
C ALA A 359 -20.98 -0.67 -8.22
N LEU A 360 -20.67 -1.27 -7.06
CA LEU A 360 -20.21 -0.56 -5.87
C LEU A 360 -18.80 0.05 -6.06
N ALA A 361 -17.86 -0.72 -6.63
CA ALA A 361 -16.51 -0.25 -6.94
C ALA A 361 -16.52 0.94 -7.93
N LYS A 362 -17.43 0.89 -8.92
CA LYS A 362 -17.62 1.99 -9.88
C LYS A 362 -18.20 3.25 -9.20
N ALA A 363 -19.21 3.10 -8.35
CA ALA A 363 -19.79 4.23 -7.62
C ALA A 363 -18.77 4.91 -6.68
N MET A 364 -17.85 4.15 -6.10
CA MET A 364 -16.75 4.67 -5.28
C MET A 364 -15.73 5.47 -6.10
N GLY A 365 -15.37 4.98 -7.30
CA GLY A 365 -14.45 5.69 -8.21
C GLY A 365 -15.05 6.97 -8.80
N ASP A 366 -16.35 6.98 -9.11
CA ASP A 366 -17.04 8.16 -9.64
C ASP A 366 -17.19 9.25 -8.55
N ALA A 367 -17.36 8.86 -7.28
CA ALA A 367 -17.37 9.78 -6.14
C ALA A 367 -15.99 10.42 -5.90
N GLU A 368 -14.90 9.66 -6.06
CA GLU A 368 -13.53 10.13 -5.92
C GLU A 368 -13.17 11.18 -7.00
N LYS A 369 -13.56 10.94 -8.25
CA LYS A 369 -13.39 11.90 -9.36
C LYS A 369 -14.19 13.20 -9.17
N GLY A 370 -15.41 13.10 -8.64
CA GLY A 370 -16.23 14.29 -8.33
C GLY A 370 -15.61 15.17 -7.23
N ILE A 371 -14.91 14.56 -6.28
CA ILE A 371 -14.18 15.26 -5.20
C ILE A 371 -12.96 15.99 -5.77
N GLU A 372 -12.24 15.38 -6.69
CA GLU A 372 -11.03 15.95 -7.32
C GLU A 372 -11.35 17.14 -8.22
N GLN A 373 -12.45 17.06 -8.99
CA GLN A 373 -12.95 18.18 -9.81
C GLN A 373 -13.44 19.36 -8.96
N THR A 374 -14.06 19.09 -7.81
CA THR A 374 -14.52 20.15 -6.89
C THR A 374 -13.33 20.85 -6.20
N ALA A 375 -12.24 20.12 -5.92
CA ALA A 375 -11.02 20.68 -5.36
C ALA A 375 -10.25 21.59 -6.35
N GLN A 376 -10.26 21.25 -7.65
CA GLN A 376 -9.63 22.06 -8.70
C GLN A 376 -10.39 23.37 -9.00
N GLN A 377 -11.70 23.40 -8.78
CA GLN A 377 -12.52 24.62 -8.95
C GLN A 377 -12.37 25.65 -7.81
N LEU A 378 -11.73 25.26 -6.69
CA LEU A 378 -11.61 26.10 -5.48
C LEU A 378 -10.21 26.69 -5.25
N ALA A 379 -9.26 26.48 -6.16
CA ALA A 379 -7.91 27.05 -6.06
C ALA A 379 -7.83 28.47 -6.66
N PRO A 380 -7.38 29.51 -5.94
CA PRO A 380 -7.25 30.85 -6.50
C PRO A 380 -6.05 30.97 -7.45
N GLN A 381 -6.29 31.50 -8.65
CA GLN A 381 -5.25 31.89 -9.60
C GLN A 381 -4.56 33.18 -9.15
N GLY A 382 -3.24 33.16 -9.06
CA GLY A 382 -2.46 34.37 -8.81
C GLY A 382 -0.98 34.16 -9.11
N GLU A 383 -0.58 34.34 -10.38
CA GLU A 383 0.77 34.78 -10.75
C GLU A 383 0.84 35.15 -12.24
N GLN A 384 0.65 36.44 -12.55
CA GLN A 384 1.30 37.09 -13.70
C GLN A 384 1.48 38.59 -13.42
N GLN A 385 2.63 39.10 -13.87
CA GLN A 385 3.10 40.50 -13.95
C GLN A 385 3.91 41.06 -12.77
N GLN A 386 5.24 40.99 -12.92
CA GLN A 386 6.14 42.06 -12.49
C GLN A 386 7.11 42.43 -13.62
N SER A 387 6.88 43.59 -14.22
CA SER A 387 7.95 44.44 -14.75
C SER A 387 7.52 45.90 -14.66
N ASN A 388 8.45 46.72 -14.19
CA ASN A 388 8.57 48.18 -14.25
C ASN A 388 8.13 49.08 -13.09
N MET A 389 9.12 49.95 -12.78
CA MET A 389 9.15 51.23 -12.07
C MET A 389 9.13 51.24 -10.54
N GLY A 390 10.21 51.82 -9.99
CA GLY A 390 10.35 52.15 -8.59
C GLY A 390 9.77 53.54 -8.23
N VAL A 391 9.73 53.78 -6.92
CA VAL A 391 9.98 55.02 -6.15
C VAL A 391 9.52 54.75 -4.71
N GLU A 392 10.16 55.43 -3.77
CA GLU A 392 10.19 55.18 -2.33
C GLU A 392 8.87 55.37 -1.55
N ASN A 393 8.80 54.63 -0.43
CA ASN A 393 8.39 55.03 0.92
C ASN A 393 7.00 54.62 1.50
N THR A 394 7.07 54.26 2.79
CA THR A 394 6.04 54.10 3.86
C THR A 394 5.17 52.82 4.00
N GLN A 395 5.53 52.03 5.03
CA GLN A 395 4.73 51.34 6.07
C GLN A 395 3.42 50.56 5.75
N SER A 396 3.42 49.28 6.17
CA SER A 396 2.49 48.64 7.15
C SER A 396 1.80 47.34 6.73
N SER A 397 2.06 46.30 7.55
CA SER A 397 1.19 45.18 7.97
C SER A 397 0.55 44.25 6.92
N GLY A 398 1.02 43.00 6.90
CA GLY A 398 0.31 41.90 6.24
C GLY A 398 0.85 40.48 6.49
N LYS A 399 1.98 40.33 7.20
CA LYS A 399 2.64 39.02 7.37
C LYS A 399 2.61 38.45 8.79
N ASP A 400 2.19 39.25 9.79
CA ASP A 400 2.32 38.85 11.19
C ASP A 400 1.15 38.01 11.73
N LYS A 401 -0.05 38.05 11.13
CA LYS A 401 -1.23 37.35 11.69
C LYS A 401 -1.20 35.83 11.53
N THR A 402 -0.62 35.31 10.45
CA THR A 402 -0.56 33.86 10.19
C THR A 402 0.55 33.19 11.02
N ASP A 403 1.66 33.88 11.24
CA ASP A 403 2.75 33.41 12.12
C ASP A 403 2.38 33.51 13.60
N GLU A 404 1.57 34.50 14.00
CA GLU A 404 1.08 34.65 15.36
C GLU A 404 -0.02 33.61 15.69
N GLN A 405 -0.86 33.24 14.71
CA GLN A 405 -1.82 32.14 14.83
C GLN A 405 -1.14 30.76 14.88
N ALA A 406 -0.11 30.52 14.06
CA ALA A 406 0.66 29.28 14.10
C ALA A 406 1.49 29.16 15.40
N LYS A 407 2.06 30.26 15.90
CA LYS A 407 2.73 30.30 17.22
C LYS A 407 1.76 30.12 18.38
N ALA A 408 0.53 30.65 18.29
CA ALA A 408 -0.51 30.44 19.31
C ALA A 408 -0.95 28.97 19.37
N VAL A 409 -1.07 28.29 18.23
CA VAL A 409 -1.41 26.86 18.16
C VAL A 409 -0.26 25.98 18.68
N MET A 410 0.99 26.28 18.32
CA MET A 410 2.17 25.56 18.83
C MET A 410 2.41 25.82 20.34
N GLY A 411 2.14 27.03 20.82
CA GLY A 411 2.15 27.35 22.25
C GLY A 411 1.07 26.60 23.04
N LEU A 412 -0.10 26.37 22.43
CA LEU A 412 -1.19 25.57 23.01
C LEU A 412 -0.78 24.09 23.19
N VAL A 413 -0.17 23.49 22.16
CA VAL A 413 0.29 22.09 22.19
C VAL A 413 1.38 21.88 23.24
N GLN A 414 2.24 22.87 23.46
CA GLN A 414 3.26 22.84 24.51
C GLN A 414 2.68 23.05 25.92
N ALA A 415 1.63 23.87 26.08
CA ALA A 415 0.97 24.08 27.36
C ALA A 415 0.17 22.84 27.85
N PHE A 416 -0.44 22.08 26.95
CA PHE A 416 -1.15 20.84 27.30
C PHE A 416 -0.21 19.68 27.68
N ALA A 417 1.04 19.70 27.20
CA ALA A 417 2.02 18.66 27.48
C ALA A 417 2.70 18.79 28.85
N GLY A 418 2.47 19.89 29.60
CA GLY A 418 3.20 20.18 30.83
C GLY A 418 2.40 20.76 32.01
N ALA A 419 1.08 20.86 31.95
CA ALA A 419 0.28 21.46 33.03
C ALA A 419 0.09 20.50 34.20
N GLU A 420 0.63 20.84 35.38
CA GLU A 420 0.48 20.05 36.62
C GLU A 420 -0.65 20.57 37.55
N GLU A 421 -1.23 21.75 37.27
CA GLU A 421 -2.34 22.31 38.08
C GLU A 421 -3.59 22.72 37.26
N VAL A 422 -4.76 22.50 37.86
CA VAL A 422 -6.10 22.68 37.26
C VAL A 422 -6.40 24.13 36.86
N GLN A 423 -5.70 25.11 37.43
CA GLN A 423 -5.93 26.54 37.18
C GLN A 423 -5.36 27.01 35.83
N GLU A 424 -4.30 26.36 35.31
CA GLU A 424 -3.72 26.65 33.98
C GLU A 424 -4.59 26.08 32.86
N LEU A 425 -5.23 24.93 33.10
CA LEU A 425 -6.23 24.35 32.21
C LEU A 425 -7.50 25.23 32.12
N GLN A 426 -7.90 25.89 33.20
CA GLN A 426 -9.05 26.81 33.20
C GLN A 426 -8.78 28.10 32.39
N GLN A 427 -7.55 28.61 32.39
CA GLN A 427 -7.17 29.79 31.60
C GLN A 427 -7.07 29.47 30.09
N GLY A 428 -6.56 28.28 29.74
CA GLY A 428 -6.61 27.77 28.35
C GLY A 428 -8.03 27.51 27.85
N LEU A 429 -8.93 27.07 28.73
CA LEU A 429 -10.34 26.84 28.41
C LEU A 429 -11.13 28.16 28.25
N GLN A 430 -10.80 29.21 29.01
CA GLN A 430 -11.40 30.54 28.83
C GLN A 430 -11.02 31.19 27.49
N MET A 431 -9.80 30.95 26.99
CA MET A 431 -9.41 31.36 25.63
C MET A 431 -10.17 30.61 24.54
N LEU A 432 -10.55 29.35 24.76
CA LEU A 432 -11.38 28.56 23.85
C LEU A 432 -12.86 29.00 23.85
N THR A 433 -13.39 29.47 24.98
CA THR A 433 -14.78 29.97 25.05
C THR A 433 -15.03 31.26 24.26
N GLY A 434 -13.98 31.99 23.87
CA GLY A 434 -14.07 33.15 22.97
C GLY A 434 -14.20 32.81 21.48
N LEU A 435 -14.09 31.53 21.09
CA LEU A 435 -14.24 31.06 19.70
C LEU A 435 -15.68 30.62 19.35
N ASN A 436 -16.64 30.87 20.23
CA ASN A 436 -18.00 30.36 20.11
C ASN A 436 -19.00 31.41 19.60
N ASP A 437 -19.12 31.50 18.28
CA ASP A 437 -20.38 31.83 17.60
C ASP A 437 -20.53 31.12 16.23
N ASN A 438 -19.57 30.29 15.80
CA ASN A 438 -19.60 29.61 14.49
C ASN A 438 -19.07 28.16 14.51
N LEU A 439 -19.40 27.36 15.54
CA LEU A 439 -19.36 25.88 15.40
C LEU A 439 -20.43 25.34 14.43
N SER A 440 -21.15 26.24 13.74
CA SER A 440 -22.05 25.97 12.62
C SER A 440 -21.29 25.64 11.34
N GLY A 441 -21.72 24.58 10.66
CA GLY A 441 -21.24 24.19 9.33
C GLY A 441 -20.00 23.29 9.39
N GLY A 442 -18.88 23.78 9.91
CA GLY A 442 -17.58 23.09 9.84
C GLY A 442 -17.58 21.69 10.46
N VAL A 443 -17.73 21.59 11.78
CA VAL A 443 -17.69 20.30 12.49
C VAL A 443 -18.81 19.35 12.05
N LEU A 444 -19.99 19.88 11.75
CA LEU A 444 -21.13 19.09 11.30
C LEU A 444 -20.90 18.53 9.88
N ASN A 445 -20.27 19.29 8.99
CA ASN A 445 -19.86 18.82 7.66
C ASN A 445 -18.78 17.76 7.77
N ILE A 446 -17.87 17.87 8.73
CA ILE A 446 -16.82 16.86 8.95
C ILE A 446 -17.44 15.55 9.43
N TYR A 447 -18.37 15.63 10.39
CA TYR A 447 -19.11 14.47 10.85
C TYR A 447 -19.96 13.85 9.72
N LYS A 448 -20.62 14.69 8.91
CA LYS A 448 -21.34 14.24 7.70
C LYS A 448 -20.41 13.51 6.73
N GLN A 449 -19.25 14.06 6.44
CA GLN A 449 -18.27 13.45 5.54
C GLN A 449 -17.76 12.11 6.10
N ALA A 450 -17.41 12.05 7.39
CA ALA A 450 -16.95 10.82 8.01
C ALA A 450 -18.02 9.70 7.96
N VAL A 451 -19.27 10.02 8.29
CA VAL A 451 -20.39 9.06 8.22
C VAL A 451 -20.69 8.67 6.78
N THR A 452 -20.67 9.62 5.84
CA THR A 452 -20.87 9.34 4.39
C THR A 452 -19.76 8.45 3.83
N THR A 453 -18.51 8.64 4.28
CA THR A 453 -17.37 7.80 3.88
C THR A 453 -17.44 6.40 4.49
N GLY A 454 -17.87 6.27 5.75
CA GLY A 454 -17.92 4.97 6.44
C GLY A 454 -19.10 4.09 6.07
N LEU A 455 -20.27 4.69 5.77
CA LEU A 455 -21.53 3.97 5.56
C LEU A 455 -21.45 2.87 4.49
N PRO A 456 -20.85 3.07 3.29
CA PRO A 456 -20.73 2.02 2.29
C PRO A 456 -19.93 0.80 2.76
N PHE A 457 -18.91 1.02 3.60
CA PHE A 457 -18.10 -0.08 4.14
C PHE A 457 -18.84 -0.86 5.22
N MET A 458 -19.67 -0.19 6.03
CA MET A 458 -20.55 -0.87 7.00
C MET A 458 -21.58 -1.75 6.28
N GLU A 459 -22.19 -1.24 5.20
CA GLU A 459 -23.13 -2.01 4.37
C GLU A 459 -22.44 -3.19 3.66
N ALA A 460 -21.20 -3.01 3.20
CA ALA A 460 -20.39 -4.09 2.62
C ALA A 460 -20.02 -5.16 3.67
N ALA A 461 -19.68 -4.74 4.90
CA ALA A 461 -19.42 -5.67 6.00
C ALA A 461 -20.67 -6.46 6.38
N GLU A 462 -21.85 -5.82 6.48
CA GLU A 462 -23.13 -6.50 6.70
C GLU A 462 -23.39 -7.57 5.64
N SER A 463 -23.25 -7.22 4.36
CA SER A 463 -23.42 -8.14 3.24
C SER A 463 -22.43 -9.30 3.29
N CYS A 464 -21.16 -9.02 3.61
CA CYS A 464 -20.12 -10.04 3.81
C CYS A 464 -20.52 -11.04 4.91
N TYR A 465 -20.96 -10.54 6.07
CA TYR A 465 -21.38 -11.40 7.17
C TYR A 465 -22.62 -12.20 6.80
N GLN A 466 -23.60 -11.64 6.09
CA GLN A 466 -24.78 -12.37 5.62
C GLN A 466 -24.41 -13.52 4.65
N GLY A 467 -23.42 -13.32 3.79
CA GLY A 467 -22.91 -14.34 2.85
C GLY A 467 -21.96 -15.36 3.47
N SER A 468 -21.43 -15.12 4.67
CA SER A 468 -20.44 -16.02 5.28
C SER A 468 -21.08 -17.31 5.84
N GLU A 469 -20.45 -18.45 5.55
CA GLU A 469 -20.86 -19.78 6.01
C GLU A 469 -19.83 -20.44 6.92
N THR A 470 -18.58 -19.96 6.88
CA THR A 470 -17.44 -20.52 7.61
C THR A 470 -16.73 -19.48 8.48
N LEU A 471 -15.98 -19.94 9.48
CA LEU A 471 -15.15 -19.07 10.33
C LEU A 471 -14.12 -18.28 9.52
N ALA A 472 -13.52 -18.89 8.50
CA ALA A 472 -12.53 -18.23 7.65
C ALA A 472 -13.14 -17.07 6.84
N GLN A 473 -14.37 -17.25 6.32
CA GLN A 473 -15.09 -16.17 5.65
C GLN A 473 -15.48 -15.06 6.63
N ALA A 474 -15.94 -15.40 7.83
CA ALA A 474 -16.24 -14.41 8.87
C ALA A 474 -15.00 -13.61 9.29
N GLN A 475 -13.84 -14.26 9.41
CA GLN A 475 -12.56 -13.58 9.68
C GLN A 475 -12.12 -12.67 8.53
N ALA A 476 -12.43 -13.01 7.28
CA ALA A 476 -12.23 -12.10 6.16
C ALA A 476 -13.17 -10.87 6.26
N CYS A 477 -14.40 -11.05 6.74
CA CYS A 477 -15.31 -9.94 7.02
C CYS A 477 -14.84 -9.06 8.20
N ASP A 478 -14.18 -9.63 9.23
CA ASP A 478 -13.54 -8.86 10.32
C ASP A 478 -12.51 -7.86 9.76
N HIS A 479 -11.75 -8.27 8.73
CA HIS A 479 -10.80 -7.38 8.05
C HIS A 479 -11.48 -6.21 7.33
N LEU A 480 -12.60 -6.47 6.65
CA LEU A 480 -13.35 -5.42 5.96
C LEU A 480 -13.97 -4.43 6.95
N ALA A 481 -14.55 -4.91 8.04
CA ALA A 481 -15.07 -4.08 9.12
C ALA A 481 -13.96 -3.22 9.76
N LYS A 482 -12.77 -3.78 9.93
CA LYS A 482 -11.61 -3.03 10.44
C LYS A 482 -11.17 -1.94 9.46
N GLN A 483 -11.10 -2.24 8.17
CA GLN A 483 -10.75 -1.24 7.15
C GLN A 483 -11.76 -0.08 7.12
N ALA A 484 -13.05 -0.37 7.30
CA ALA A 484 -14.10 0.65 7.43
C ALA A 484 -13.80 1.60 8.60
N ALA A 485 -13.52 1.03 9.77
CA ALA A 485 -13.28 1.77 11.00
C ALA A 485 -11.99 2.60 10.92
N ASP A 486 -10.92 2.02 10.35
CA ASP A 486 -9.64 2.70 10.10
C ASP A 486 -9.81 3.86 9.09
N ALA A 487 -10.62 3.69 8.03
CA ALA A 487 -10.88 4.73 7.05
C ALA A 487 -11.64 5.93 7.65
N VAL A 488 -12.66 5.66 8.47
CA VAL A 488 -13.41 6.70 9.20
C VAL A 488 -12.48 7.42 10.17
N ALA A 489 -11.68 6.69 10.94
CA ALA A 489 -10.77 7.26 11.93
C ALA A 489 -9.68 8.11 11.31
N LYS A 490 -9.05 7.63 10.23
CA LYS A 490 -8.06 8.39 9.47
C LYS A 490 -8.66 9.65 8.87
N LYS A 491 -9.90 9.60 8.37
CA LYS A 491 -10.58 10.78 7.85
C LYS A 491 -10.87 11.79 8.96
N MET A 492 -11.34 11.34 10.11
CA MET A 492 -11.54 12.21 11.28
C MET A 492 -10.23 12.83 11.75
N GLU A 493 -9.15 12.04 11.87
CA GLU A 493 -7.82 12.52 12.24
C GLU A 493 -7.31 13.59 11.26
N ASN A 494 -7.43 13.34 9.95
CA ASN A 494 -7.00 14.28 8.92
C ASN A 494 -7.83 15.57 8.88
N THR A 495 -9.10 15.53 9.30
CA THR A 495 -10.02 16.65 9.12
C THR A 495 -10.15 17.51 10.38
N VAL A 496 -10.02 16.94 11.58
CA VAL A 496 -10.13 17.66 12.86
C VAL A 496 -8.95 17.46 13.81
N GLY A 497 -7.93 16.70 13.43
CA GLY A 497 -6.79 16.39 14.30
C GLY A 497 -7.14 15.49 15.47
N ILE A 498 -8.33 14.87 15.47
CA ILE A 498 -8.79 13.95 16.51
C ILE A 498 -8.61 12.54 15.99
N LYS A 499 -7.77 11.76 16.67
CA LYS A 499 -7.65 10.32 16.45
C LYS A 499 -8.67 9.59 17.33
N PRO A 500 -9.83 9.17 16.80
CA PRO A 500 -10.79 8.44 17.62
C PRO A 500 -10.18 7.12 18.08
N ASP A 501 -10.48 6.72 19.31
CA ASP A 501 -10.16 5.39 19.81
C ASP A 501 -11.12 4.41 19.15
N VAL A 502 -10.63 3.75 18.10
CA VAL A 502 -11.40 2.77 17.35
C VAL A 502 -11.23 1.42 18.02
N THR A 503 -12.26 0.96 18.73
CA THR A 503 -12.29 -0.42 19.20
C THR A 503 -12.23 -1.33 17.98
N SER A 504 -11.28 -2.27 18.00
CA SER A 504 -11.20 -3.25 16.92
C SER A 504 -12.49 -4.07 16.91
N PRO A 505 -13.09 -4.34 15.74
CA PRO A 505 -14.27 -5.19 15.67
C PRO A 505 -14.02 -6.50 16.39
N LYS A 506 -15.03 -6.98 17.12
CA LYS A 506 -14.94 -8.22 17.90
C LYS A 506 -14.50 -9.36 16.99
N LYS A 507 -13.27 -9.84 17.20
CA LYS A 507 -12.71 -10.96 16.43
C LYS A 507 -13.56 -12.20 16.63
N HIS A 508 -14.00 -12.78 15.53
CA HIS A 508 -14.70 -14.06 15.57
C HIS A 508 -13.68 -15.18 15.85
N THR A 509 -13.77 -15.79 17.04
CA THR A 509 -12.96 -16.97 17.43
C THR A 509 -13.70 -18.29 17.25
N GLN A 510 -15.02 -18.22 17.08
CA GLN A 510 -15.91 -19.33 16.78
C GLN A 510 -16.97 -18.84 15.79
N TRP A 511 -17.41 -19.72 14.90
CA TRP A 511 -18.47 -19.41 13.94
C TRP A 511 -19.67 -20.33 14.18
N ASN A 512 -20.82 -19.74 14.46
CA ASN A 512 -22.10 -20.43 14.46
C ASN A 512 -23.22 -19.48 14.00
N ALA A 513 -24.37 -20.06 13.63
CA ALA A 513 -25.50 -19.30 13.11
C ALA A 513 -26.03 -18.23 14.09
N THR A 514 -25.91 -18.45 15.40
CA THR A 514 -26.32 -17.49 16.43
C THR A 514 -25.40 -16.26 16.43
N ILE A 515 -24.08 -16.46 16.41
CA ILE A 515 -23.09 -15.37 16.36
C ILE A 515 -23.26 -14.58 15.06
N LYS A 516 -23.45 -15.25 13.92
CA LYS A 516 -23.76 -14.61 12.64
C LYS A 516 -25.00 -13.70 12.75
N GLN A 517 -26.10 -14.23 13.29
CA GLN A 517 -27.35 -13.49 13.43
C GLN A 517 -27.21 -12.30 14.38
N GLU A 518 -26.49 -12.45 15.50
CA GLU A 518 -26.23 -11.37 16.45
C GLU A 518 -25.36 -10.26 15.83
N THR A 519 -24.27 -10.63 15.14
CA THR A 519 -23.38 -9.68 14.45
C THR A 519 -24.11 -8.92 13.34
N VAL A 520 -24.87 -9.62 12.48
CA VAL A 520 -25.66 -8.97 11.42
C VAL A 520 -26.73 -8.05 12.01
N LYS A 521 -27.42 -8.48 13.07
CA LYS A 521 -28.43 -7.67 13.75
C LYS A 521 -27.84 -6.40 14.36
N GLN A 522 -26.64 -6.48 14.94
CA GLN A 522 -25.93 -5.31 15.47
C GLN A 522 -25.53 -4.35 14.35
N LEU A 523 -24.88 -4.84 13.29
CA LEU A 523 -24.50 -4.02 12.13
C LEU A 523 -25.70 -3.31 11.49
N GLN A 524 -26.84 -4.00 11.37
CA GLN A 524 -28.09 -3.41 10.88
C GLN A 524 -28.57 -2.26 11.78
N ALA A 525 -28.47 -2.41 13.10
CA ALA A 525 -28.84 -1.33 14.02
C ALA A 525 -27.92 -0.12 13.86
N ASP A 526 -26.60 -0.35 13.76
CA ASP A 526 -25.60 0.71 13.62
C ASP A 526 -25.74 1.45 12.28
N ILE A 527 -26.01 0.74 11.18
CA ILE A 527 -26.30 1.32 9.86
C ILE A 527 -27.55 2.20 9.90
N GLN A 528 -28.62 1.76 10.57
CA GLN A 528 -29.84 2.56 10.69
C GLN A 528 -29.60 3.83 11.52
N GLU A 529 -28.85 3.73 12.62
CA GLU A 529 -28.50 4.89 13.44
C GLU A 529 -27.64 5.90 12.67
N ALA A 530 -26.67 5.44 11.88
CA ALA A 530 -25.85 6.28 11.00
C ALA A 530 -26.71 7.01 9.95
N LYS A 531 -27.66 6.31 9.30
CA LYS A 531 -28.60 6.90 8.35
C LYS A 531 -29.48 7.97 8.99
N VAL A 532 -29.99 7.72 10.19
CA VAL A 532 -30.78 8.71 10.93
C VAL A 532 -29.94 9.91 11.33
N SER A 533 -28.68 9.70 11.73
CA SER A 533 -27.75 10.79 12.04
C SER A 533 -27.50 11.70 10.84
N LEU A 534 -27.35 11.14 9.62
CA LEU A 534 -27.26 11.94 8.38
C LEU A 534 -28.52 12.79 8.14
N ILE A 535 -29.72 12.22 8.35
CA ILE A 535 -30.99 12.96 8.24
C ILE A 535 -31.03 14.12 9.24
N CYS A 536 -30.56 13.92 10.46
CA CYS A 536 -30.49 14.95 11.49
C CYS A 536 -29.54 16.08 11.10
N ILE A 537 -28.35 15.73 10.61
CA ILE A 537 -27.36 16.69 10.11
C ILE A 537 -27.94 17.53 8.97
N ASP A 538 -28.59 16.90 7.99
CA ASP A 538 -29.18 17.58 6.83
C ASP A 538 -30.32 18.53 7.20
N LYS A 539 -30.98 18.28 8.34
CA LYS A 539 -31.98 19.17 8.92
C LYS A 539 -31.37 20.35 9.71
N GLY A 540 -30.05 20.41 9.79
CA GLY A 540 -29.31 21.43 10.54
C GLY A 540 -29.39 21.25 12.05
N VAL A 541 -29.60 20.02 12.52
CA VAL A 541 -29.66 19.71 13.96
C VAL A 541 -28.27 19.91 14.56
N THR A 542 -28.20 20.67 15.67
CA THR A 542 -26.95 20.94 16.36
C THR A 542 -26.41 19.66 17.02
N VAL A 543 -25.09 19.60 17.28
CA VAL A 543 -24.47 18.46 17.98
C VAL A 543 -25.15 18.18 19.33
N LEU A 544 -25.60 19.21 20.04
CA LEU A 544 -26.29 19.12 21.33
C LEU A 544 -27.70 18.51 21.25
N GLU A 545 -28.27 18.45 20.05
CA GLU A 545 -29.62 17.96 19.77
C GLU A 545 -29.60 16.64 18.99
N MET A 546 -28.42 16.18 18.56
CA MET A 546 -28.25 15.00 17.73
C MET A 546 -28.84 13.74 18.40
N ASP A 547 -28.50 13.48 19.67
CA ASP A 547 -29.05 12.35 20.44
C ASP A 547 -30.59 12.35 20.50
N LYS A 548 -31.20 13.54 20.65
CA LYS A 548 -32.66 13.67 20.66
C LYS A 548 -33.25 13.40 19.27
N CYS A 549 -32.59 13.89 18.22
CA CYS A 549 -33.00 13.68 16.85
C CYS A 549 -32.91 12.22 16.43
N VAL A 550 -31.80 11.55 16.77
CA VAL A 550 -31.57 10.13 16.49
C VAL A 550 -32.61 9.27 17.21
N LYS A 551 -32.85 9.51 18.50
CA LYS A 551 -33.92 8.82 19.27
C LYS A 551 -35.33 9.06 18.72
N ALA A 552 -35.56 10.21 18.08
CA ALA A 552 -36.82 10.52 17.41
C ALA A 552 -36.89 9.98 15.97
N GLY A 553 -35.92 9.19 15.52
CA GLY A 553 -35.86 8.65 14.16
C GLY A 553 -35.76 9.74 13.09
N GLY A 554 -35.04 10.83 13.39
CA GLY A 554 -34.88 11.97 12.48
C GLY A 554 -36.06 12.94 12.47
N LYS A 555 -37.07 12.74 13.32
CA LYS A 555 -38.25 13.62 13.44
C LYS A 555 -38.02 14.65 14.54
N VAL A 556 -37.52 15.82 14.16
CA VAL A 556 -37.46 16.99 15.06
C VAL A 556 -38.19 18.13 14.39
N GLU A 557 -39.18 18.71 15.07
CA GLU A 557 -39.77 19.97 14.66
C GLU A 557 -38.73 21.07 14.89
N LYS A 558 -38.47 21.89 13.86
CA LYS A 558 -37.58 23.06 13.96
C LYS A 558 -38.13 23.98 15.05
N LYS A 559 -37.60 23.91 16.27
CA LYS A 559 -37.82 24.95 17.28
C LYS A 559 -36.80 26.05 17.07
N GLN A 560 -37.29 27.29 17.01
CA GLN A 560 -36.45 28.48 17.01
C GLN A 560 -35.49 28.43 18.20
N ALA A 561 -34.19 28.62 17.93
CA ALA A 561 -33.11 28.41 18.87
C ALA A 561 -33.23 29.32 20.11
N ALA A 562 -33.10 28.72 21.30
CA ALA A 562 -32.91 29.43 22.57
C ALA A 562 -31.51 29.15 23.11
N GLN A 563 -30.90 30.14 23.79
CA GLN A 563 -29.51 30.13 24.25
C GLN A 563 -29.15 28.98 25.23
N PRO A 564 -27.89 28.49 25.21
CA PRO A 564 -27.49 27.32 26.01
C PRO A 564 -26.94 27.67 27.41
N THR A 565 -27.19 26.79 28.39
CA THR A 565 -26.64 26.81 29.76
C THR A 565 -26.05 25.45 30.13
N SER A 566 -24.93 25.38 30.85
CA SER A 566 -24.33 24.27 31.66
C SER A 566 -24.39 22.82 31.13
N LYS A 567 -24.67 22.63 29.84
CA LYS A 567 -24.96 21.35 29.17
C LYS A 567 -23.73 20.75 28.47
N GLU A 568 -22.60 21.44 28.49
CA GLU A 568 -21.40 21.16 27.69
C GLU A 568 -20.61 19.96 28.22
N GLU A 569 -20.70 19.68 29.53
CA GLU A 569 -20.15 18.47 30.15
C GLU A 569 -20.88 17.19 29.69
N LYS A 570 -22.17 17.31 29.36
CA LYS A 570 -22.94 16.24 28.71
C LYS A 570 -22.59 16.08 27.23
N ALA A 571 -22.19 17.15 26.54
CA ALA A 571 -21.89 17.15 25.11
C ALA A 571 -20.64 16.33 24.77
N VAL A 572 -19.57 16.47 25.55
CA VAL A 572 -18.34 15.68 25.38
C VAL A 572 -18.60 14.19 25.65
N LYS A 573 -19.40 13.89 26.67
CA LYS A 573 -19.83 12.52 26.99
C LYS A 573 -20.75 11.92 25.92
N GLN A 574 -21.57 12.75 25.28
CA GLN A 574 -22.45 12.33 24.18
C GLN A 574 -21.67 12.12 22.86
N ILE A 575 -20.66 12.93 22.57
CA ILE A 575 -19.74 12.71 21.44
C ILE A 575 -18.96 11.40 21.66
N GLY A 576 -18.44 11.17 22.88
CA GLY A 576 -17.79 9.89 23.22
C GLY A 576 -18.71 8.67 23.08
N ASN A 577 -20.00 8.81 23.41
CA ASN A 577 -20.98 7.73 23.22
C ASN A 577 -21.39 7.52 21.76
N LEU A 578 -21.48 8.59 20.95
CA LEU A 578 -21.72 8.52 19.50
C LEU A 578 -20.51 7.95 18.73
N LEU A 579 -19.29 8.18 19.23
CA LEU A 579 -18.09 7.56 18.68
C LEU A 579 -17.98 6.07 19.05
N LYS A 580 -18.45 5.68 20.25
CA LYS A 580 -18.64 4.27 20.63
C LYS A 580 -19.72 3.55 19.80
N LEU A 581 -20.68 4.28 19.24
CA LEU A 581 -21.67 3.72 18.30
C LEU A 581 -21.10 3.47 16.89
N LEU A 582 -19.99 4.13 16.56
CA LEU A 582 -19.20 3.85 15.35
C LEU A 582 -18.10 2.81 15.62
N GLY A 583 -18.09 2.22 16.82
CA GLY A 583 -17.20 1.15 17.25
C GLY A 583 -17.41 0.72 18.72
N ASP A 584 -18.11 -0.42 18.89
CA ASP A 584 -17.97 -1.42 19.97
C ASP A 584 -18.04 -2.82 19.34
#